data_AF-A0A966Q332-F1
#
_entry.id   AF-A0A966Q332-F1
#
_cell.length_a   1.000
_cell.length_b   1.000
_cell.length_c   1.000
_cell.angle_alpha   90.00
_cell.angle_beta   90.00
_cell.angle_gamma   90.00
#
_symmetry.space_group_name_H-M   'P 1'
#
loop_
_entity.id
_entity.type
_entity.pdbx_description
1 polymer ?
#
loop_
_entity_poly.entity_id
_entity_poly.type
_entity_poly.pdbx_seq_one_letter_code
_entity_poly.pdbx_strand_id
1 'polypeptide(L)'
;MATNKNITTAELDFDAIKSNLKTFLQGQSEFADYDFEGAGLSVLLDILAYNTHYNALYTNLAVNESFLDSASKRSSVVSRAKEIGYVPHSATGATATVNITVTGTSTTPSTLTLPAYSPFSTTIDGVQYTFYNIESISTSLSGSSYTFTGVKIKEGTPLTFKYTVASGSRYILPNAKVDISTL
;
A
#
# COMPACT_ATOMS: atom_id res chain seq x y z
N MET A 1 44.89 -36.14 -4.81
CA MET A 1 43.77 -36.44 -5.71
C MET A 1 42.89 -35.19 -5.79
N ALA A 2 42.37 -34.85 -6.97
CA ALA A 2 41.68 -33.58 -7.19
C ALA A 2 40.43 -33.48 -6.29
N THR A 3 40.48 -32.56 -5.34
CA THR A 3 39.43 -32.24 -4.39
C THR A 3 38.30 -31.54 -5.15
N ASN A 4 37.18 -32.21 -5.38
CA ASN A 4 36.05 -31.61 -6.09
C ASN A 4 35.33 -30.64 -5.13
N LYS A 5 35.83 -29.40 -5.05
CA LYS A 5 35.33 -28.32 -4.18
C LYS A 5 34.14 -27.56 -4.79
N ASN A 6 33.47 -28.15 -5.77
CA ASN A 6 32.40 -27.47 -6.49
C ASN A 6 31.08 -27.63 -5.74
N ILE A 7 30.51 -26.51 -5.32
CA ILE A 7 29.17 -26.44 -4.72
C ILE A 7 28.15 -26.46 -5.87
N THR A 8 27.21 -27.41 -5.87
CA THR A 8 26.09 -27.42 -6.82
C THR A 8 25.03 -26.39 -6.38
N THR A 9 24.98 -25.23 -7.03
CA THR A 9 24.16 -24.08 -6.59
C THR A 9 22.71 -24.09 -7.09
N ALA A 10 22.26 -25.15 -7.76
CA ALA A 10 20.94 -25.23 -8.39
C ALA A 10 19.83 -25.76 -7.48
N GLU A 11 20.19 -26.41 -6.36
CA GLU A 11 19.24 -27.18 -5.55
C GLU A 11 18.80 -26.37 -4.32
N LEU A 12 17.50 -26.09 -4.24
CA LEU A 12 16.85 -25.39 -3.13
C LEU A 12 16.18 -26.36 -2.13
N ASP A 13 16.10 -27.64 -2.47
CA ASP A 13 15.50 -28.65 -1.62
C ASP A 13 16.38 -28.97 -0.40
N PHE A 14 15.75 -29.22 0.74
CA PHE A 14 16.47 -29.41 2.01
C PHE A 14 17.45 -30.59 1.95
N ASP A 15 17.01 -31.75 1.47
CA ASP A 15 17.82 -32.97 1.41
C ASP A 15 18.99 -32.81 0.44
N ALA A 16 18.75 -32.09 -0.67
CA ALA A 16 19.75 -31.77 -1.67
C ALA A 16 20.83 -30.80 -1.12
N ILE A 17 20.42 -29.76 -0.38
CA ILE A 17 21.34 -28.84 0.32
C ILE A 17 22.19 -29.61 1.34
N LYS A 18 21.59 -30.51 2.13
CA LYS A 18 22.32 -31.34 3.10
C LYS A 18 23.34 -32.25 2.40
N SER A 19 22.95 -32.90 1.30
CA SER A 19 23.82 -33.75 0.50
C SER A 19 25.01 -32.98 -0.09
N ASN A 20 24.78 -31.77 -0.58
CA ASN A 20 25.83 -30.87 -1.07
C ASN A 20 26.78 -30.43 0.05
N LEU A 21 26.25 -30.01 1.21
CA LEU A 21 27.06 -29.68 2.38
C LEU A 21 27.92 -30.86 2.85
N LYS A 22 27.35 -32.08 2.85
CA LYS A 22 28.08 -33.32 3.17
C LYS A 22 29.22 -33.55 2.17
N THR A 23 28.94 -33.45 0.87
CA THR A 23 29.94 -33.62 -0.19
C THR A 23 31.06 -32.57 -0.08
N PHE A 24 30.71 -31.32 0.22
CA PHE A 24 31.66 -30.23 0.44
C PHE A 24 32.59 -30.50 1.63
N LEU A 25 32.06 -30.99 2.75
CA LEU A 25 32.85 -31.30 3.94
C LEU A 25 33.71 -32.57 3.76
N GLN A 26 33.21 -33.59 3.07
CA GLN A 26 33.99 -34.80 2.71
C GLN A 26 35.17 -34.48 1.79
N GLY A 27 35.09 -33.39 1.02
CA GLY A 27 36.22 -32.90 0.23
C GLY A 27 37.35 -32.27 1.07
N GLN A 28 37.16 -32.00 2.37
CA GLN A 28 38.19 -31.36 3.19
C GLN A 28 39.12 -32.40 3.81
N SER A 29 40.44 -32.17 3.71
CA SER A 29 41.46 -33.06 4.26
C SER A 29 41.36 -33.22 5.79
N GLU A 30 40.87 -32.18 6.45
CA GLU A 30 40.72 -32.05 7.90
C GLU A 30 39.57 -32.90 8.45
N PHE A 31 38.63 -33.31 7.60
CA PHE A 31 37.44 -34.08 7.98
C PHE A 31 37.29 -35.39 7.19
N ALA A 32 38.37 -35.88 6.57
CA ALA A 32 38.34 -37.06 5.71
C ALA A 32 37.99 -38.36 6.46
N ASP A 33 38.18 -38.38 7.79
CA ASP A 33 37.92 -39.48 8.71
C ASP A 33 36.57 -39.38 9.44
N TYR A 34 35.81 -38.31 9.24
CA TYR A 34 34.52 -38.11 9.90
C TYR A 34 33.36 -38.78 9.16
N ASP A 35 32.50 -39.46 9.93
CA ASP A 35 31.21 -39.97 9.43
C ASP A 35 30.11 -38.92 9.65
N PHE A 36 29.67 -38.32 8.54
CA PHE A 36 28.61 -37.31 8.53
C PHE A 36 27.19 -37.88 8.71
N GLU A 37 27.01 -39.21 8.67
CA GLU A 37 25.76 -39.86 9.07
C GLU A 37 25.67 -40.09 10.59
N GLY A 38 26.77 -39.85 11.33
CA GLY A 38 26.79 -39.90 12.78
C GLY A 38 25.84 -38.87 13.41
N ALA A 39 25.06 -39.30 14.41
CA ALA A 39 23.95 -38.53 14.98
C ALA A 39 24.30 -37.08 15.37
N GLY A 40 25.51 -36.81 15.87
CA GLY A 40 25.94 -35.46 16.25
C GLY A 40 26.20 -34.54 15.06
N LEU A 41 26.90 -35.02 14.03
CA LEU A 41 27.24 -34.23 12.84
C LEU A 41 26.07 -34.12 11.87
N SER A 42 25.24 -35.16 11.75
CA SER A 42 24.02 -35.10 10.94
C SER A 42 23.09 -33.99 11.43
N VAL A 43 22.87 -33.88 12.75
CA VAL A 43 22.00 -32.83 13.32
C VAL A 43 22.55 -31.43 13.04
N LEU A 44 23.87 -31.24 13.10
CA LEU A 44 24.49 -29.94 12.79
C LEU A 44 24.33 -29.60 11.30
N LEU A 45 24.50 -30.59 10.41
CA LEU A 45 24.23 -30.43 8.98
C LEU A 45 22.76 -30.11 8.71
N ASP A 46 21.82 -30.73 9.44
CA ASP A 46 20.39 -30.45 9.35
C ASP A 46 20.07 -29.00 9.72
N ILE A 47 20.66 -28.47 10.80
CA ILE A 47 20.48 -27.07 11.23
C ILE A 47 21.02 -26.10 10.16
N LEU A 48 22.18 -26.39 9.58
CA LEU A 48 22.78 -25.55 8.52
C LEU A 48 21.98 -25.62 7.23
N ALA A 49 21.50 -26.80 6.84
CA ALA A 49 20.64 -26.98 5.67
C ALA A 49 19.31 -26.24 5.87
N TYR A 50 18.72 -26.31 7.07
CA TYR A 50 17.51 -25.58 7.42
C TYR A 50 17.71 -24.06 7.31
N ASN A 51 18.78 -23.53 7.90
CA ASN A 51 19.09 -22.10 7.80
C ASN A 51 19.31 -21.65 6.35
N THR A 52 20.04 -22.44 5.57
CA THR A 52 20.30 -22.16 4.15
C THR A 52 19.01 -22.17 3.33
N HIS A 53 18.14 -23.16 3.53
CA HIS A 53 16.86 -23.26 2.84
C HIS A 53 15.98 -22.02 3.11
N TYR A 54 15.87 -21.60 4.38
CA TYR A 54 15.15 -20.38 4.73
C TYR A 54 15.76 -19.14 4.09
N ASN A 55 17.09 -18.95 4.17
CA ASN A 55 17.76 -17.82 3.55
C ASN A 55 17.57 -17.78 2.03
N ALA A 56 17.61 -18.94 1.36
CA ALA A 56 17.39 -19.05 -0.07
C ALA A 56 15.96 -18.65 -0.45
N LEU A 57 14.95 -19.11 0.31
CA LEU A 57 13.56 -18.68 0.12
C LEU A 57 13.39 -17.18 0.35
N TYR A 58 13.92 -16.64 1.46
CA TYR A 58 13.86 -15.20 1.75
C TYR A 58 14.49 -14.37 0.64
N THR A 59 15.65 -14.80 0.13
CA THR A 59 16.36 -14.10 -0.94
C THR A 59 15.57 -14.18 -2.25
N ASN A 60 15.02 -15.34 -2.61
CA ASN A 60 14.20 -15.49 -3.81
C ASN A 60 12.98 -14.56 -3.77
N LEU A 61 12.25 -14.55 -2.64
CA LEU A 61 11.12 -13.65 -2.45
C LEU A 61 11.55 -12.18 -2.50
N ALA A 62 12.67 -11.80 -1.88
CA ALA A 62 13.18 -10.44 -1.92
C ALA A 62 13.58 -9.98 -3.34
N VAL A 63 14.19 -10.88 -4.13
CA VAL A 63 14.56 -10.61 -5.53
C VAL A 63 13.31 -10.45 -6.39
N ASN A 64 12.30 -11.32 -6.23
CA ASN A 64 11.04 -11.17 -6.95
C ASN A 64 10.35 -9.83 -6.63
N GLU A 65 10.38 -9.41 -5.36
CA GLU A 65 9.82 -8.11 -4.95
C GLU A 65 10.65 -6.89 -5.46
N SER A 66 11.85 -7.11 -6.01
CA SER A 66 12.72 -6.06 -6.54
C SER A 66 12.40 -5.67 -7.98
N PHE A 67 11.67 -6.52 -8.72
CA PHE A 67 11.25 -6.23 -10.10
C PHE A 67 9.73 -6.05 -10.17
N LEU A 68 9.28 -5.13 -11.03
CA LEU A 68 7.85 -4.78 -11.14
C LEU A 68 6.99 -5.94 -11.66
N ASP A 69 7.55 -6.77 -12.54
CA ASP A 69 6.87 -7.88 -13.21
C ASP A 69 6.71 -9.12 -12.32
N SER A 70 7.62 -9.33 -11.37
CA SER A 70 7.62 -10.48 -10.45
C SER A 70 7.16 -10.14 -9.03
N ALA A 71 7.03 -8.85 -8.68
CA ALA A 71 6.57 -8.44 -7.36
C ALA A 71 5.11 -8.85 -7.11
N SER A 72 4.88 -9.49 -5.96
CA SER A 72 3.55 -9.94 -5.54
C SER A 72 2.91 -9.02 -4.51
N LYS A 73 3.71 -8.37 -3.66
CA LYS A 73 3.19 -7.45 -2.64
C LYS A 73 2.82 -6.12 -3.28
N ARG A 74 1.59 -5.65 -3.04
CA ARG A 74 1.10 -4.34 -3.53
C ARG A 74 2.06 -3.21 -3.18
N SER A 75 2.60 -3.17 -1.96
CA SER A 75 3.54 -2.11 -1.54
C SER A 75 4.81 -2.06 -2.41
N SER A 76 5.34 -3.22 -2.79
CA SER A 76 6.52 -3.32 -3.64
C SER A 76 6.17 -2.88 -5.06
N VAL A 77 5.07 -3.40 -5.64
CA VAL A 77 4.57 -2.99 -6.96
C VAL A 77 4.39 -1.47 -7.03
N VAL A 78 3.75 -0.87 -6.03
CA VAL A 78 3.57 0.59 -5.97
C VAL A 78 4.89 1.33 -5.85
N SER A 79 5.84 0.83 -5.05
CA SER A 79 7.18 1.43 -4.95
C SER A 79 7.97 1.33 -6.25
N ARG A 80 7.90 0.21 -6.96
CA ARG A 80 8.59 0.00 -8.24
C ARG A 80 7.95 0.86 -9.33
N ALA A 81 6.61 0.95 -9.36
CA ALA A 81 5.89 1.81 -10.30
C ALA A 81 6.22 3.30 -10.09
N LYS A 82 6.48 3.71 -8.84
CA LYS A 82 6.92 5.08 -8.54
C LYS A 82 8.27 5.42 -9.19
N GLU A 83 9.17 4.46 -9.38
CA GLU A 83 10.47 4.69 -10.03
C GLU A 83 10.32 5.03 -11.51
N ILE A 84 9.28 4.51 -12.18
CA ILE A 84 8.95 4.85 -13.58
C ILE A 84 7.97 6.04 -13.68
N GLY A 85 7.78 6.79 -12.60
CA GLY A 85 6.95 7.99 -12.57
C GLY A 85 5.44 7.73 -12.48
N TYR A 86 5.00 6.49 -12.22
CA TYR A 86 3.59 6.17 -12.02
C TYR A 86 3.23 6.07 -10.54
N VAL A 87 2.23 6.85 -10.12
CA VAL A 87 1.62 6.74 -8.79
C VAL A 87 0.18 6.25 -8.98
N PRO A 88 -0.21 5.11 -8.40
CA PRO A 88 -1.57 4.60 -8.53
C PRO A 88 -2.56 5.53 -7.82
N HIS A 89 -3.79 5.53 -8.33
CA HIS A 89 -4.90 6.27 -7.72
C HIS A 89 -5.18 5.78 -6.29
N SER A 90 -5.53 6.71 -5.40
CA SER A 90 -5.98 6.41 -4.04
C SER A 90 -7.43 5.91 -4.04
N ALA A 91 -7.97 5.65 -2.85
CA ALA A 91 -9.42 5.52 -2.71
C ALA A 91 -10.10 6.80 -3.23
N THR A 92 -11.19 6.65 -3.97
CA THR A 92 -11.99 7.77 -4.48
C THR A 92 -13.42 7.67 -3.99
N GLY A 93 -13.93 8.77 -3.42
CA GLY A 93 -15.34 8.86 -3.01
C GLY A 93 -16.26 9.08 -4.21
N ALA A 94 -17.50 8.59 -4.13
CA ALA A 94 -18.50 8.84 -5.18
C ALA A 94 -18.76 10.35 -5.35
N THR A 95 -19.01 10.79 -6.57
CA THR A 95 -19.29 12.19 -6.89
C THR A 95 -20.66 12.34 -7.52
N ALA A 96 -21.34 13.45 -7.22
CA ALA A 96 -22.59 13.82 -7.88
C ALA A 96 -22.60 15.32 -8.15
N THR A 97 -23.32 15.72 -9.20
CA THR A 97 -23.58 17.12 -9.52
C THR A 97 -25.05 17.39 -9.29
N VAL A 98 -25.37 18.32 -8.39
CA VAL A 98 -26.73 18.64 -8.00
C VAL A 98 -27.05 20.11 -8.22
N ASN A 99 -28.31 20.41 -8.50
CA ASN A 99 -28.83 21.77 -8.52
C ASN A 99 -29.65 21.98 -7.25
N ILE A 100 -29.36 23.06 -6.53
CA ILE A 100 -30.01 23.38 -5.25
C ILE A 100 -30.76 24.69 -5.42
N THR A 101 -32.06 24.68 -5.14
CA THR A 101 -32.88 25.88 -5.13
C THR A 101 -33.37 26.14 -3.71
N VAL A 102 -33.06 27.32 -3.18
CA VAL A 102 -33.50 27.77 -1.86
C VAL A 102 -34.46 28.94 -2.06
N THR A 103 -35.70 28.80 -1.61
CA THR A 103 -36.68 29.90 -1.61
C THR A 103 -36.37 30.89 -0.49
N GLY A 104 -36.30 32.18 -0.83
CA GLY A 104 -36.12 33.24 0.15
C GLY A 104 -37.36 33.40 1.05
N THR A 105 -37.15 33.71 2.32
CA THR A 105 -38.19 34.07 3.29
C THR A 105 -38.22 35.59 3.51
N SER A 106 -39.11 36.09 4.38
CA SER A 106 -39.40 37.52 4.61
C SER A 106 -38.19 38.43 4.91
N THR A 107 -37.03 37.88 5.26
CA THR A 107 -35.76 38.60 5.36
C THR A 107 -34.75 37.95 4.40
N THR A 108 -34.69 38.46 3.18
CA THR A 108 -33.87 37.89 2.09
C THR A 108 -32.61 38.75 1.89
N PRO A 109 -31.41 38.30 2.33
CA PRO A 109 -30.16 39.00 2.00
C PRO A 109 -29.92 38.99 0.49
N SER A 110 -29.17 39.97 -0.04
CA SER A 110 -28.90 40.05 -1.49
C SER A 110 -28.10 38.85 -2.01
N THR A 111 -27.33 38.20 -1.15
CA THR A 111 -26.52 37.01 -1.46
C THR A 111 -26.73 35.90 -0.42
N LEU A 112 -26.67 34.66 -0.88
CA LEU A 112 -26.67 33.45 -0.05
C LEU A 112 -25.43 32.63 -0.36
N THR A 113 -24.74 32.18 0.68
CA THR A 113 -23.53 31.36 0.57
C THR A 113 -23.77 29.99 1.14
N LEU A 114 -23.55 28.95 0.33
CA LEU A 114 -23.39 27.57 0.77
C LEU A 114 -21.93 27.38 1.21
N PRO A 115 -21.64 27.29 2.52
CA PRO A 115 -20.27 27.12 2.99
C PRO A 115 -19.71 25.77 2.53
N ALA A 116 -18.39 25.70 2.35
CA ALA A 116 -17.68 24.45 2.08
C ALA A 116 -17.98 23.42 3.19
N TYR A 117 -18.02 22.15 2.82
CA TYR A 117 -18.28 21.02 3.72
C TYR A 117 -19.67 21.02 4.39
N SER A 118 -20.69 21.54 3.69
CA SER A 118 -22.09 21.35 4.08
C SER A 118 -22.53 19.90 3.78
N PRO A 119 -23.19 19.21 4.73
CA PRO A 119 -23.58 17.81 4.56
C PRO A 119 -24.86 17.63 3.74
N PHE A 120 -24.86 16.62 2.87
CA PHE A 120 -26.00 16.13 2.11
C PHE A 120 -26.13 14.64 2.38
N SER A 121 -27.33 14.15 2.70
CA SER A 121 -27.53 12.72 2.95
C SER A 121 -28.44 12.11 1.89
N THR A 122 -28.15 10.86 1.54
CA THR A 122 -29.01 10.04 0.69
C THR A 122 -29.05 8.63 1.27
N THR A 123 -30.10 7.89 0.95
CA THR A 123 -30.26 6.49 1.37
C THR A 123 -30.41 5.64 0.13
N ILE A 124 -29.52 4.66 -0.03
CA ILE A 124 -29.54 3.70 -1.13
C ILE A 124 -29.54 2.31 -0.48
N ASP A 125 -30.52 1.47 -0.82
CA ASP A 125 -30.67 0.10 -0.30
C ASP A 125 -30.64 -0.01 1.24
N GLY A 126 -31.19 0.99 1.93
CA GLY A 126 -31.24 1.05 3.40
C GLY A 126 -29.93 1.50 4.06
N VAL A 127 -28.88 1.81 3.30
CA VAL A 127 -27.62 2.38 3.80
C VAL A 127 -27.62 3.89 3.58
N GLN A 128 -27.35 4.65 4.64
CA GLN A 128 -27.21 6.12 4.56
C GLN A 128 -25.79 6.49 4.12
N TYR A 129 -25.70 7.33 3.10
CA TYR A 129 -24.47 7.90 2.59
C TYR A 129 -24.48 9.41 2.77
N THR A 130 -23.33 9.96 3.18
CA THR A 130 -23.16 11.41 3.38
C THR A 130 -22.17 11.96 2.36
N PHE A 131 -22.60 13.04 1.72
CA PHE A 131 -21.87 13.79 0.72
C PHE A 131 -21.62 15.20 1.23
N TYR A 132 -20.55 15.82 0.74
CA TYR A 132 -20.15 17.17 1.10
C TYR A 132 -19.81 17.98 -0.15
N ASN A 133 -20.15 19.27 -0.16
CA ASN A 133 -19.59 20.18 -1.16
C ASN A 133 -18.14 20.55 -0.79
N ILE A 134 -17.25 20.55 -1.78
CA ILE A 134 -15.81 20.80 -1.55
C ILE A 134 -15.54 22.31 -1.45
N GLU A 135 -16.28 23.11 -2.23
CA GLU A 135 -16.07 24.55 -2.35
C GLU A 135 -17.25 25.32 -1.76
N SER A 136 -16.95 26.52 -1.25
CA SER A 136 -17.98 27.48 -0.86
C SER A 136 -18.54 28.14 -2.11
N ILE A 137 -19.86 28.12 -2.29
CA ILE A 137 -20.53 28.70 -3.46
C ILE A 137 -21.48 29.78 -2.98
N SER A 138 -21.42 30.96 -3.57
CA SER A 138 -22.34 32.06 -3.31
C SER A 138 -23.20 32.34 -4.53
N THR A 139 -24.48 32.62 -4.31
CA THR A 139 -25.42 33.01 -5.36
C THR A 139 -26.22 34.23 -4.90
N SER A 140 -26.63 35.07 -5.85
CA SER A 140 -27.51 36.22 -5.57
C SER A 140 -28.97 35.83 -5.68
N LEU A 141 -29.84 36.61 -5.06
CA LEU A 141 -31.28 36.42 -5.18
C LEU A 141 -31.73 36.69 -6.62
N SER A 142 -32.41 35.71 -7.22
CA SER A 142 -33.08 35.87 -8.52
C SER A 142 -34.58 35.61 -8.36
N GLY A 143 -35.37 36.67 -8.51
CA GLY A 143 -36.81 36.64 -8.18
C GLY A 143 -37.03 36.36 -6.70
N SER A 144 -37.62 35.20 -6.39
CA SER A 144 -37.92 34.75 -5.01
C SER A 144 -36.99 33.63 -4.52
N SER A 145 -35.96 33.26 -5.30
CA SER A 145 -35.14 32.08 -5.04
C SER A 145 -33.65 32.28 -5.29
N TYR A 146 -32.85 31.56 -4.54
CA TYR A 146 -31.41 31.38 -4.75
C TYR A 146 -31.21 30.05 -5.47
N THR A 147 -30.57 30.07 -6.63
CA THR A 147 -30.27 28.84 -7.37
C THR A 147 -28.77 28.63 -7.42
N PHE A 148 -28.32 27.49 -6.91
CA PHE A 148 -26.96 26.98 -7.05
C PHE A 148 -26.98 25.90 -8.14
N THR A 149 -26.40 26.21 -9.30
CA THR A 149 -26.33 25.28 -10.43
C THR A 149 -24.99 24.56 -10.46
N GLY A 150 -24.99 23.26 -10.71
CA GLY A 150 -23.76 22.49 -10.92
C GLY A 150 -22.93 22.27 -9.67
N VAL A 151 -23.56 22.18 -8.49
CA VAL A 151 -22.86 21.95 -7.22
C VAL A 151 -22.30 20.53 -7.22
N LYS A 152 -20.98 20.41 -7.23
CA LYS A 152 -20.30 19.11 -7.09
C LYS A 152 -20.24 18.72 -5.62
N ILE A 153 -20.84 17.59 -5.31
CA ILE A 153 -20.79 16.95 -3.99
C ILE A 153 -20.00 15.66 -4.07
N LYS A 154 -19.30 15.33 -2.99
CA LYS A 154 -18.44 14.15 -2.90
C LYS A 154 -18.69 13.40 -1.62
N GLU A 155 -18.76 12.08 -1.73
CA GLU A 155 -18.95 11.15 -0.61
C GLU A 155 -17.71 11.14 0.28
N GLY A 156 -17.91 11.05 1.59
CA GLY A 156 -16.84 10.80 2.55
C GLY A 156 -17.11 11.52 3.86
N THR A 157 -16.05 11.77 4.63
CA THR A 157 -16.11 12.60 5.83
C THR A 157 -14.97 13.62 5.77
N PRO A 158 -15.26 14.93 5.82
CA PRO A 158 -14.22 15.95 5.82
C PRO A 158 -13.40 15.83 7.10
N LEU A 159 -12.09 15.69 6.95
CA LEU A 159 -11.14 15.56 8.05
C LEU A 159 -10.03 16.59 7.86
N THR A 160 -9.71 17.33 8.93
CA THR A 160 -8.61 18.29 8.93
C THR A 160 -7.55 17.81 9.91
N PHE A 161 -6.32 17.63 9.41
CA PHE A 161 -5.17 17.31 10.24
C PHE A 161 -4.10 18.39 10.07
N LYS A 162 -3.50 18.85 11.17
CA LYS A 162 -2.47 19.90 11.15
C LYS A 162 -1.13 19.30 11.59
N TYR A 163 -0.06 19.66 10.88
CA TYR A 163 1.31 19.32 11.24
C TYR A 163 2.10 20.57 11.58
N THR A 164 2.95 20.49 12.60
CA THR A 164 4.00 21.48 12.82
C THR A 164 5.16 21.18 11.86
N VAL A 165 5.52 22.17 11.04
CA VAL A 165 6.55 21.98 10.01
C VAL A 165 7.95 22.06 10.64
N ALA A 166 8.82 21.11 10.30
CA ALA A 166 10.18 20.99 10.78
C ALA A 166 11.06 20.39 9.68
N SER A 167 12.29 20.89 9.53
CA SER A 167 13.24 20.39 8.53
C SER A 167 13.56 18.92 8.77
N GLY A 168 13.63 18.13 7.69
CA GLY A 168 13.92 16.69 7.75
C GLY A 168 12.77 15.80 8.24
N SER A 169 11.57 16.34 8.47
CA SER A 169 10.42 15.56 8.94
C SER A 169 9.56 15.03 7.80
N ARG A 170 9.10 13.78 7.92
CA ARG A 170 8.14 13.16 7.00
C ARG A 170 6.72 13.32 7.53
N TYR A 171 5.83 13.89 6.72
CA TYR A 171 4.41 14.02 7.03
C TYR A 171 3.62 12.87 6.42
N ILE A 172 2.92 12.10 7.26
CA ILE A 172 2.17 10.91 6.86
C ILE A 172 0.71 11.15 7.15
N LEU A 173 -0.14 11.07 6.12
CA LEU A 173 -1.59 11.11 6.27
C LEU A 173 -2.04 9.90 7.13
N PRO A 174 -2.74 10.13 8.26
CA PRO A 174 -3.05 9.07 9.22
C PRO A 174 -4.14 8.12 8.74
N ASN A 175 -4.96 8.52 7.76
CA ASN A 175 -6.08 7.73 7.26
C ASN A 175 -5.73 7.03 5.94
N ALA A 176 -5.93 5.71 5.90
CA ALA A 176 -5.61 4.87 4.74
C ALA A 176 -6.58 5.02 3.56
N LYS A 177 -7.81 5.53 3.79
CA LYS A 177 -8.84 5.71 2.76
C LYS A 177 -8.99 7.15 2.31
N VAL A 178 -7.94 7.96 2.45
CA VAL A 178 -7.95 9.34 1.98
C VAL A 178 -7.97 9.37 0.47
N ASP A 179 -8.83 10.23 -0.06
CA ASP A 179 -8.81 10.60 -1.46
C ASP A 179 -7.80 11.73 -1.69
N ILE A 180 -6.72 11.42 -2.42
CA ILE A 180 -5.66 12.40 -2.69
C ILE A 180 -6.08 13.47 -3.71
N SER A 181 -7.18 13.27 -4.44
CA SER A 181 -7.71 14.26 -5.40
C SER A 181 -8.42 15.44 -4.73
N THR A 182 -8.69 15.34 -3.42
CA THR A 182 -9.42 16.36 -2.63
C THR A 182 -8.54 17.07 -1.60
N LEU A 183 -7.23 16.82 -1.63
CA LEU A 183 -6.24 17.46 -0.74
C LEU A 183 -5.90 18.88 -1.20
#